data_AF-A0A396HHC2-F1
#
_entry.id   AF-A0A396HHC2-F1
#
_cell.length_a   1.000
_cell.length_b   1.000
_cell.length_c   1.000
_cell.angle_alpha   90.00
_cell.angle_beta   90.00
_cell.angle_gamma   90.00
#
_symmetry.space_group_name_H-M   'P 1'
#
loop_
_entity.id
_entity.type
_entity.pdbx_description
1 polymer ?
#
loop_
_entity_poly.entity_id
_entity_poly.type
_entity_poly.pdbx_seq_one_letter_code
_entity_poly.pdbx_strand_id
1 'polypeptide(L)'
;MEFVCMMAEKTYKKTPRDAENLTRWAVALLRLSSDQSFPDSLHTVEVSILKLLEAFPLNPKNLDVLWLLGMAFTEQAILTPDDNDAAAVYFKRAFRQDPSNPSYQFSSELADFKYHEQTRGLCPRTKAHDQGKHAKIHTHGLIQQSSPAISCFKGNKTYT
;
A
#
# COMPACT_ATOMS: atom_id res chain seq x y z
N MET A 1 -11.12 -24.18 -9.78
CA MET A 1 -10.99 -24.13 -8.31
C MET A 1 -12.31 -24.40 -7.56
N GLU A 2 -13.46 -24.26 -8.23
CA GLU A 2 -14.81 -24.44 -7.65
C GLU A 2 -15.00 -25.74 -6.84
N PHE A 3 -14.55 -26.89 -7.36
CA PHE A 3 -14.67 -28.16 -6.64
C PHE A 3 -13.97 -28.14 -5.27
N VAL A 4 -12.82 -27.47 -5.17
CA VAL A 4 -12.06 -27.34 -3.91
C VAL A 4 -12.85 -26.48 -2.92
N CYS A 5 -13.44 -25.38 -3.37
CA CYS A 5 -14.31 -24.54 -2.54
C CYS A 5 -15.52 -25.32 -2.02
N MET A 6 -16.19 -26.08 -2.88
CA MET A 6 -17.34 -26.90 -2.51
C MET A 6 -16.98 -27.96 -1.46
N MET A 7 -15.85 -28.64 -1.64
CA MET A 7 -15.36 -29.63 -0.68
C MET A 7 -14.98 -28.98 0.65
N ALA A 8 -14.29 -27.84 0.62
CA ALA A 8 -13.89 -27.12 1.82
C ALA A 8 -15.10 -26.57 2.59
N GLU A 9 -16.14 -26.09 1.91
CA GLU A 9 -17.40 -25.68 2.52
C GLU A 9 -18.12 -26.86 3.19
N LYS A 10 -18.15 -28.02 2.51
CA LYS A 10 -18.75 -29.24 3.06
C LYS A 10 -18.01 -29.71 4.31
N THR A 11 -16.69 -29.61 4.31
CA THR A 11 -15.85 -29.88 5.49
C THR A 11 -16.12 -28.87 6.59
N TYR A 12 -16.20 -27.57 6.27
CA TYR A 12 -16.50 -26.51 7.24
C TYR A 12 -17.82 -26.74 7.97
N LYS A 13 -18.87 -27.21 7.27
CA LYS A 13 -20.16 -27.59 7.91
C LYS A 13 -20.02 -28.70 8.97
N LYS A 14 -18.99 -29.54 8.88
CA LYS A 14 -18.69 -30.62 9.83
C LYS A 14 -17.70 -30.18 10.91
N THR A 15 -16.67 -29.41 10.52
CA THR A 15 -15.55 -28.99 11.36
C THR A 15 -15.29 -27.50 11.18
N PRO A 16 -16.16 -26.61 11.72
CA PRO A 16 -16.09 -25.17 11.46
C PRO A 16 -14.87 -24.48 12.09
N ARG A 17 -14.16 -25.16 13.00
CA ARG A 17 -12.96 -24.66 13.68
C ARG A 17 -11.67 -25.33 13.18
N ASP A 18 -11.71 -25.92 12.00
CA ASP A 18 -10.54 -26.48 11.35
C ASP A 18 -9.76 -25.38 10.61
N ALA A 19 -8.70 -24.90 11.25
CA ALA A 19 -7.84 -23.84 10.72
C ALA A 19 -7.21 -24.19 9.37
N GLU A 20 -6.88 -25.47 9.15
CA GLU A 20 -6.26 -25.91 7.91
C GLU A 20 -7.29 -25.91 6.78
N ASN A 21 -8.48 -26.45 7.03
CA ASN A 21 -9.57 -26.41 6.06
C ASN A 21 -9.96 -24.96 5.71
N LEU A 22 -10.07 -24.08 6.71
CA LEU A 22 -10.36 -22.66 6.49
C LEU A 22 -9.28 -21.97 5.63
N THR A 23 -8.00 -22.22 5.93
CA THR A 23 -6.89 -21.66 5.15
C THR A 23 -6.90 -22.18 3.71
N ARG A 24 -7.10 -23.49 3.52
CA ARG A 24 -7.21 -24.10 2.18
C ARG A 24 -8.40 -23.59 1.40
N TRP A 25 -9.53 -23.36 2.07
CA TRP A 25 -10.72 -22.78 1.45
C TRP A 25 -10.44 -21.36 0.96
N ALA A 26 -9.83 -20.52 1.80
CA ALA A 26 -9.47 -19.16 1.43
C ALA A 26 -8.53 -19.09 0.22
N VAL A 27 -7.48 -19.93 0.18
CA VAL A 27 -6.58 -20.02 -0.98
C VAL A 27 -7.36 -20.43 -2.24
N ALA A 28 -8.30 -21.37 -2.11
CA ALA A 28 -9.13 -21.79 -3.23
C ALA A 28 -10.05 -20.68 -3.74
N LEU A 29 -10.61 -19.88 -2.83
CA LEU A 29 -11.42 -18.71 -3.15
C LEU A 29 -10.61 -17.62 -3.85
N LEU A 30 -9.39 -17.29 -3.39
CA LEU A 30 -8.54 -16.28 -4.06
C LEU A 30 -8.17 -16.67 -5.50
N ARG A 31 -7.93 -17.96 -5.74
CA ARG A 31 -7.69 -18.42 -7.11
C ARG A 31 -8.96 -18.44 -7.94
N LEU A 32 -10.11 -18.76 -7.33
CA LEU A 32 -11.41 -18.71 -8.01
C LEU A 32 -11.78 -17.27 -8.41
N SER A 33 -11.53 -16.29 -7.55
CA SER A 33 -11.84 -14.89 -7.84
C SER A 33 -11.05 -14.34 -9.02
N SER A 34 -9.86 -14.87 -9.29
CA SER A 34 -9.05 -14.51 -10.47
C SER A 34 -9.71 -14.91 -11.79
N ASP A 35 -10.55 -15.95 -11.78
CA ASP A 35 -11.27 -16.46 -12.95
C ASP A 35 -12.67 -15.81 -13.09
N GLN A 36 -13.11 -15.03 -12.11
CA GLN A 36 -14.44 -14.43 -12.05
C GLN A 36 -14.43 -12.97 -12.51
N SER A 37 -15.58 -12.53 -13.03
CA SER A 37 -15.83 -11.12 -13.31
C SER A 37 -16.43 -10.42 -12.09
N PHE A 38 -16.29 -9.10 -12.03
CA PHE A 38 -17.01 -8.28 -11.05
C PHE A 38 -18.54 -8.40 -11.27
N PRO A 39 -19.38 -8.50 -10.22
CA PRO A 39 -19.05 -8.39 -8.79
C PRO A 39 -18.70 -9.70 -8.09
N ASP A 40 -18.82 -10.85 -8.76
CA ASP A 40 -18.62 -12.17 -8.17
C ASP A 40 -17.19 -12.35 -7.63
N SER A 41 -16.20 -11.83 -8.35
CA SER A 41 -14.80 -11.84 -7.91
C SER A 41 -14.61 -11.11 -6.58
N LEU A 42 -15.25 -9.95 -6.38
CA LEU A 42 -15.18 -9.18 -5.13
C LEU A 42 -15.81 -9.97 -3.99
N HIS A 43 -17.00 -10.52 -4.20
CA HIS A 43 -17.68 -11.33 -3.20
C HIS A 43 -16.82 -12.53 -2.78
N THR A 44 -16.22 -13.22 -3.73
CA THR A 44 -15.34 -14.36 -3.45
C THR A 44 -14.09 -13.96 -2.65
N VAL A 45 -13.50 -12.80 -2.94
CA VAL A 45 -12.38 -12.24 -2.16
C VAL A 45 -12.82 -11.92 -0.73
N GLU A 46 -13.97 -11.28 -0.53
CA GLU A 46 -14.50 -10.97 0.81
C GLU A 46 -14.74 -12.24 1.64
N VAL A 47 -15.32 -13.27 1.04
CA VAL A 47 -15.49 -14.57 1.69
C VAL A 47 -14.13 -15.17 2.06
N SER A 48 -13.13 -15.04 1.19
CA SER A 48 -11.77 -15.51 1.50
C SER A 48 -11.17 -14.80 2.71
N ILE A 49 -11.29 -13.48 2.79
CA ILE A 49 -10.84 -12.67 3.94
C ILE A 49 -11.50 -13.17 5.22
N LEU A 50 -12.81 -13.38 5.21
CA LEU A 50 -13.54 -13.88 6.38
C LEU A 50 -13.01 -15.25 6.84
N LYS A 51 -12.73 -16.17 5.91
CA LYS A 51 -12.19 -17.50 6.26
C LYS A 51 -10.77 -17.45 6.82
N LEU A 52 -9.93 -16.54 6.34
CA LEU A 52 -8.59 -16.32 6.91
C LEU A 52 -8.66 -15.69 8.30
N LEU A 53 -9.55 -14.73 8.52
CA LEU A 53 -9.76 -14.11 9.83
C LEU A 53 -10.31 -15.13 10.85
N GLU A 54 -11.14 -16.08 10.41
CA GLU A 54 -11.57 -17.23 11.23
C GLU A 54 -10.41 -18.20 11.52
N ALA A 55 -9.54 -18.47 10.54
CA ALA A 55 -8.40 -19.38 10.68
C ALA A 55 -7.30 -18.85 11.62
N PHE A 56 -7.04 -17.54 11.56
CA PHE A 56 -5.94 -16.89 12.28
C PHE A 56 -5.92 -17.17 13.80
N PRO A 57 -7.01 -16.95 14.56
CA PRO A 57 -7.01 -17.22 16.00
C PRO A 57 -6.95 -18.71 16.34
N LEU A 58 -7.32 -19.60 15.41
CA LEU A 58 -7.30 -21.06 15.61
C LEU A 58 -5.89 -21.64 15.46
N ASN A 59 -5.05 -21.05 14.61
CA ASN A 59 -3.63 -21.40 14.52
C ASN A 59 -2.75 -20.15 14.33
N PRO A 60 -2.45 -19.41 15.41
CA PRO A 60 -1.63 -18.20 15.34
C PRO A 60 -0.18 -18.42 14.89
N LYS A 61 0.30 -19.67 14.94
CA LYS A 61 1.66 -20.04 14.48
C LYS A 61 1.75 -20.15 12.96
N ASN A 62 0.61 -20.25 12.27
CA ASN A 62 0.58 -20.29 10.82
C ASN A 62 0.73 -18.86 10.26
N LEU A 63 1.97 -18.44 10.04
CA LEU A 63 2.29 -17.13 9.48
C LEU A 63 1.77 -16.96 8.05
N ASP A 64 1.55 -18.07 7.32
CA ASP A 64 0.98 -18.01 5.98
C ASP A 64 -0.42 -17.40 5.99
N VAL A 65 -1.20 -17.54 7.08
CA VAL A 65 -2.51 -16.90 7.19
C VAL A 65 -2.38 -15.37 7.16
N LEU A 66 -1.35 -14.81 7.77
CA LEU A 66 -1.09 -13.36 7.72
C LEU A 66 -0.70 -12.93 6.31
N TRP A 67 0.20 -13.67 5.67
CA TRP A 67 0.59 -13.36 4.29
C TRP A 67 -0.60 -13.48 3.32
N LEU A 68 -1.43 -14.51 3.47
CA LEU A 68 -2.66 -14.71 2.69
C LEU A 68 -3.70 -13.61 2.93
N LEU A 69 -3.82 -13.07 4.14
CA LEU A 69 -4.65 -11.89 4.41
C LEU A 69 -4.15 -10.69 3.61
N GLY A 70 -2.84 -10.45 3.59
CA GLY A 70 -2.25 -9.39 2.78
C GLY A 70 -2.54 -9.57 1.28
N MET A 71 -2.46 -10.80 0.77
CA MET A 71 -2.81 -11.13 -0.61
C MET A 71 -4.30 -10.85 -0.88
N ALA A 72 -5.20 -11.29 0.00
CA ALA A 72 -6.64 -11.09 -0.16
C ALA A 72 -7.03 -9.60 -0.16
N PHE A 73 -6.45 -8.79 0.74
CA PHE A 73 -6.65 -7.34 0.72
C PHE A 73 -6.05 -6.67 -0.51
N THR A 74 -4.96 -7.19 -1.06
CA THR A 74 -4.40 -6.69 -2.32
C THR A 74 -5.36 -6.93 -3.50
N GLU A 75 -5.93 -8.14 -3.60
CA GLU A 75 -6.95 -8.47 -4.60
C GLU A 75 -8.20 -7.60 -4.43
N GLN A 76 -8.65 -7.39 -3.18
CA GLN A 76 -9.77 -6.50 -2.89
C GLN A 76 -9.49 -5.08 -3.36
N ALA A 77 -8.30 -4.53 -3.06
CA ALA A 77 -7.92 -3.18 -3.48
C ALA A 77 -7.80 -3.01 -5.00
N ILE A 78 -7.54 -4.09 -5.75
CA ILE A 78 -7.56 -4.07 -7.22
C ILE A 78 -9.01 -3.92 -7.73
N LEU A 79 -9.96 -4.59 -7.08
CA LEU A 79 -11.38 -4.61 -7.48
C LEU A 79 -12.14 -3.37 -7.00
N THR A 80 -11.79 -2.87 -5.82
CA THR A 80 -12.34 -1.66 -5.19
C THR A 80 -11.16 -0.83 -4.70
N PRO A 81 -10.68 0.16 -5.48
CA PRO A 81 -9.56 1.02 -5.08
C PRO A 81 -9.99 1.96 -3.95
N ASP A 82 -10.10 1.40 -2.75
CA ASP A 82 -10.13 2.09 -1.47
C ASP A 82 -8.76 1.90 -0.79
N ASP A 83 -8.46 2.65 0.27
CA ASP A 83 -7.11 2.68 0.87
C ASP A 83 -6.60 1.28 1.23
N ASN A 84 -5.52 0.85 0.56
CA ASN A 84 -4.91 -0.49 0.65
C ASN A 84 -3.99 -0.65 1.88
N ASP A 85 -4.29 0.06 2.96
CA ASP A 85 -3.44 0.06 4.14
C ASP A 85 -3.43 -1.30 4.84
N ALA A 86 -4.55 -2.03 4.75
CA ALA A 86 -4.71 -3.34 5.36
C ALA A 86 -3.68 -4.35 4.84
N ALA A 87 -3.45 -4.44 3.53
CA ALA A 87 -2.53 -5.42 2.96
C ALA A 87 -1.11 -5.25 3.50
N ALA A 88 -0.63 -3.99 3.55
CA ALA A 88 0.69 -3.66 4.06
C ALA A 88 0.87 -4.02 5.54
N VAL A 89 -0.16 -3.79 6.36
CA VAL A 89 -0.14 -4.17 7.79
C VAL A 89 0.10 -5.68 7.94
N TYR A 90 -0.61 -6.50 7.17
CA TYR A 90 -0.50 -7.96 7.26
C TYR A 90 0.85 -8.48 6.71
N PHE A 91 1.32 -7.97 5.56
CA PHE A 91 2.62 -8.36 5.03
C PHE A 91 3.77 -8.00 5.97
N LYS A 92 3.78 -6.78 6.50
CA LYS A 92 4.79 -6.36 7.49
C LYS A 92 4.74 -7.22 8.75
N ARG A 93 3.55 -7.63 9.18
CA ARG A 93 3.39 -8.51 10.35
C ARG A 93 3.90 -9.94 10.09
N ALA A 94 3.70 -10.47 8.89
CA ALA A 94 4.27 -11.76 8.48
C ALA A 94 5.81 -11.68 8.43
N PHE A 95 6.35 -10.67 7.73
CA PHE A 95 7.80 -10.46 7.60
C PHE A 95 8.50 -10.23 8.94
N ARG A 96 7.92 -9.46 9.86
CA ARG A 96 8.49 -9.27 11.21
C ARG A 96 8.61 -10.56 12.01
N GLN A 97 7.73 -11.53 11.76
CA GLN A 97 7.74 -12.81 12.48
C GLN A 97 8.66 -13.83 11.83
N ASP A 98 8.80 -13.80 10.51
CA ASP A 98 9.77 -14.61 9.78
C ASP A 98 10.43 -13.79 8.65
N PRO A 99 11.53 -13.08 8.96
CA PRO A 99 12.27 -12.31 7.96
C PRO A 99 13.02 -13.18 6.95
N SER A 100 13.15 -14.50 7.21
CA SER A 100 13.88 -15.41 6.32
C SER A 100 13.02 -15.89 5.14
N ASN A 101 11.71 -15.69 5.21
CA ASN A 101 10.80 -16.05 4.14
C ASN A 101 10.82 -15.00 3.01
N PRO A 102 11.30 -15.35 1.80
CA PRO A 102 11.45 -14.40 0.70
C PRO A 102 10.11 -13.86 0.20
N SER A 103 9.02 -14.64 0.33
CA SER A 103 7.68 -14.19 -0.07
C SER A 103 7.18 -13.07 0.83
N TYR A 104 7.45 -13.17 2.14
CA TYR A 104 7.03 -12.15 3.10
C TYR A 104 7.85 -10.87 2.91
N GLN A 105 9.14 -11.02 2.67
CA GLN A 105 10.02 -9.90 2.35
C GLN A 105 9.54 -9.18 1.08
N PHE A 106 9.38 -9.90 -0.02
CA PHE A 106 8.95 -9.33 -1.30
C PHE A 106 7.61 -8.62 -1.18
N SER A 107 6.61 -9.24 -0.55
CA SER A 107 5.30 -8.61 -0.36
C SER A 107 5.34 -7.39 0.56
N SER A 108 6.20 -7.39 1.60
CA SER A 108 6.38 -6.23 2.47
C SER A 108 7.04 -5.06 1.73
N GLU A 109 8.08 -5.33 0.94
CA GLU A 109 8.76 -4.31 0.13
C GLU A 109 7.82 -3.72 -0.92
N LEU A 110 7.06 -4.57 -1.62
CA LEU A 110 6.07 -4.14 -2.61
C LEU A 110 5.00 -3.23 -1.99
N ALA A 111 4.56 -3.56 -0.78
CA ALA A 111 3.63 -2.73 -0.03
C ALA A 111 4.24 -1.35 0.26
N ASP A 112 5.50 -1.28 0.71
CA ASP A 112 6.19 0.00 0.95
C ASP A 112 6.37 0.84 -0.32
N PHE A 113 6.60 0.22 -1.48
CA PHE A 113 6.66 0.92 -2.76
C PHE A 113 5.32 1.58 -3.14
N LYS A 114 4.19 0.88 -2.94
CA LYS A 114 2.86 1.45 -3.21
C LYS A 114 2.57 2.68 -2.34
N TYR A 115 2.99 2.66 -1.07
CA TYR A 115 2.93 3.84 -0.20
C TYR A 115 3.78 4.99 -0.71
N HIS A 116 4.98 4.71 -1.23
CA HIS A 116 5.87 5.74 -1.78
C HIS A 116 5.37 6.34 -3.10
N GLU A 117 4.69 5.56 -3.94
CA GLU A 117 4.05 6.06 -5.16
C GLU A 117 2.84 6.94 -4.83
N GLN A 118 1.98 6.50 -3.90
CA GLN A 118 0.81 7.26 -3.46
C GLN A 118 1.20 8.57 -2.75
N THR A 119 2.28 8.57 -1.95
CA THR A 119 2.82 9.79 -1.30
C THR A 119 3.64 10.68 -2.23
N ARG A 120 4.17 10.19 -3.36
CA ARG A 120 4.79 11.06 -4.39
C ARG A 120 3.77 11.99 -5.07
N GLY A 121 2.49 11.60 -5.10
CA GLY A 121 1.37 12.48 -5.49
C GLY A 121 1.04 13.56 -4.45
N LEU A 122 1.50 13.40 -3.21
CA LEU A 122 1.31 14.32 -2.09
C LEU A 122 2.67 14.92 -1.69
N CYS A 123 3.19 15.87 -2.46
CA CYS A 123 4.40 16.61 -2.05
C CYS A 123 4.19 17.33 -0.71
N PRO A 124 4.96 17.05 0.38
CA PRO A 124 5.35 18.10 1.30
C PRO A 124 6.57 18.76 0.68
N ARG A 125 6.46 20.03 0.33
CA ARG A 125 7.59 20.85 -0.12
C ARG A 125 8.70 20.75 0.94
N THR A 126 9.79 20.09 0.56
CA THR A 126 11.06 20.03 1.30
C THR A 126 11.51 21.46 1.69
N LYS A 127 12.17 21.75 2.81
CA LYS A 127 13.35 21.13 3.43
C LYS A 127 13.45 21.59 4.90
N ALA A 128 14.01 20.75 5.77
CA ALA A 128 14.48 21.16 7.10
C ALA A 128 16.01 21.33 7.13
N HIS A 129 16.46 22.35 7.88
CA HIS A 129 17.72 22.47 8.65
C HIS A 129 19.06 22.52 7.86
N ASP A 130 19.69 23.68 7.68
CA ASP A 130 20.61 24.42 8.59
C ASP A 130 22.10 24.05 8.40
N GLN A 131 22.89 25.04 8.00
CA GLN A 131 24.32 25.12 8.32
C GLN A 131 24.66 26.60 8.56
N GLY A 132 24.64 27.00 9.82
CA GLY A 132 25.30 28.20 10.29
C GLY A 132 26.82 28.14 10.08
N LYS A 133 27.38 29.21 9.50
CA LYS A 133 28.74 29.66 9.80
C LYS A 133 28.71 31.17 10.06
N HIS A 134 28.83 31.50 11.34
CA HIS A 134 29.00 32.87 11.83
C HIS A 134 30.45 33.36 11.65
N ALA A 135 30.53 34.69 11.47
CA ALA A 135 31.61 35.63 11.78
C ALA A 135 32.74 35.84 10.75
N LYS A 136 32.79 37.05 10.18
CA LYS A 136 33.68 38.13 10.65
C LYS A 136 33.24 39.51 10.13
N ILE A 137 33.34 40.48 11.03
CA ILE A 137 32.97 41.89 10.94
C ILE A 137 34.21 42.65 10.43
N HIS A 138 34.07 43.67 9.59
CA HIS A 138 34.80 44.95 9.67
C HIS A 138 34.26 45.98 8.67
N THR A 139 34.48 47.23 9.01
CA THR A 139 33.74 48.48 8.73
C THR A 139 34.26 49.31 7.56
N HIS A 140 33.39 50.25 7.12
CA HIS A 140 33.59 51.52 6.39
C HIS A 140 33.60 51.58 4.85
N GLY A 141 32.77 52.49 4.29
CA GLY A 141 32.98 53.08 2.95
C GLY A 141 31.74 53.58 2.19
N LEU A 142 31.17 54.71 2.64
CA LEU A 142 30.46 55.81 1.95
C LEU A 142 30.03 55.75 0.43
N ILE A 143 28.90 56.47 0.17
CA ILE A 143 28.39 57.13 -1.08
C ILE A 143 27.21 56.38 -1.77
N GLN A 144 25.93 56.69 -1.50
CA GLN A 144 25.04 57.79 -1.96
C GLN A 144 24.42 57.67 -3.37
N GLN A 145 23.06 57.66 -3.36
CA GLN A 145 22.08 58.15 -4.36
C GLN A 145 21.91 57.31 -5.66
N SER A 146 20.75 57.09 -6.27
CA SER A 146 19.43 57.76 -6.31
C SER A 146 18.37 56.84 -6.97
N SER A 147 17.10 56.90 -6.54
CA SER A 147 15.90 56.52 -7.33
C SER A 147 15.32 57.77 -8.03
N PRO A 148 14.20 57.75 -8.80
CA PRO A 148 13.48 56.70 -9.55
C PRO A 148 13.14 57.14 -11.01
N ALA A 149 12.58 56.28 -11.88
CA ALA A 149 11.59 56.72 -12.89
C ALA A 149 10.83 55.56 -13.57
N ILE A 150 9.54 55.83 -13.76
CA ILE A 150 8.45 55.09 -14.41
C ILE A 150 8.53 55.26 -15.94
N SER A 151 8.17 54.23 -16.73
CA SER A 151 7.12 54.33 -17.77
C SER A 151 6.92 53.03 -18.56
N CYS A 152 5.68 52.55 -18.57
CA CYS A 152 5.12 51.69 -19.61
C CYS A 152 5.11 52.40 -20.97
N PHE A 153 5.47 51.71 -22.05
CA PHE A 153 5.07 52.11 -23.41
C PHE A 153 4.67 50.90 -24.26
N LYS A 154 3.57 51.08 -24.99
CA LYS A 154 2.89 50.12 -25.87
C LYS A 154 3.56 50.04 -27.24
N GLY A 155 3.33 48.89 -27.91
CA GLY A 155 3.35 48.73 -29.38
C GLY A 155 4.71 48.24 -29.91
N ASN A 156 4.79 47.44 -30.97
CA ASN A 156 3.80 46.98 -31.92
C ASN A 156 4.34 45.74 -32.65
N LYS A 157 3.41 45.03 -33.31
CA LYS A 157 3.57 43.87 -34.20
C LYS A 157 4.75 43.95 -35.18
N THR A 158 5.31 42.79 -35.54
CA THR A 158 5.27 42.28 -36.93
C THR A 158 5.62 40.78 -36.98
N TYR A 159 4.84 40.06 -37.78
CA TYR A 159 5.07 38.69 -38.22
C TYR A 159 6.10 38.65 -39.35
N THR A 160 6.89 37.57 -39.38
CA THR A 160 7.34 36.88 -40.61
C THR A 160 7.38 35.40 -40.30
#